data_AF-A0A2V6W6J2-F1
#
_entry.id   AF-A0A2V6W6J2-F1
#
_cell.length_a   1.000
_cell.length_b   1.000
_cell.length_c   1.000
_cell.angle_alpha   90.00
_cell.angle_beta   90.00
_cell.angle_gamma   90.00
#
_symmetry.space_group_name_H-M   'P 1'
#
loop_
_entity.id
_entity.type
_entity.pdbx_description
1 polymer ?
#
loop_
_entity_poly.entity_id
_entity_poly.type
_entity_poly.pdbx_seq_one_letter_code
_entity_poly.pdbx_strand_id
1 'polypeptide(L)'
;MEDALSARLALSRLDSPELLTYLHTCVTGLGHSIRLPKIPMYLDAVLASQDLSGGFQPRIGELHMRVIGVTGFPPESAPEMLGFLNRLP
;
A
#
# COMPACT_ATOMS: atom_id res chain seq x y z
N MET A 1 16.31 -18.55 5.73
CA MET A 1 15.12 -18.52 4.86
C MET A 1 15.32 -17.62 3.65
N GLU A 2 16.09 -16.53 3.77
CA GLU A 2 16.58 -15.73 2.62
C GLU A 2 17.26 -16.60 1.56
N ASP A 3 18.14 -17.53 1.94
CA ASP A 3 18.93 -18.32 0.97
C ASP A 3 18.12 -19.32 0.12
N ALA A 4 16.93 -19.73 0.55
CA ALA A 4 16.18 -20.78 -0.14
C ALA A 4 15.50 -20.30 -1.45
N LEU A 5 15.26 -18.99 -1.56
CA LEU A 5 14.52 -18.39 -2.68
C LEU A 5 15.43 -17.61 -3.64
N SER A 6 16.64 -17.25 -3.22
CA SER A 6 17.61 -16.47 -3.99
C SER A 6 18.02 -17.10 -5.33
N ALA A 7 17.94 -18.43 -5.46
CA ALA A 7 18.28 -19.12 -6.71
C ALA A 7 17.21 -19.00 -7.81
N ARG A 8 15.98 -18.57 -7.48
CA ARG A 8 14.85 -18.50 -8.42
C ARG A 8 14.16 -17.14 -8.49
N LEU A 9 14.41 -16.26 -7.51
CA LEU A 9 13.83 -14.94 -7.44
C LEU A 9 14.94 -13.89 -7.42
N ALA A 10 14.95 -13.02 -8.43
CA ALA A 10 15.78 -11.83 -8.42
C ALA A 10 15.02 -10.72 -7.69
N LEU A 11 15.58 -10.25 -6.59
CA LEU A 11 15.07 -9.09 -5.87
C LEU A 11 15.75 -7.83 -6.40
N SER A 12 14.96 -6.87 -6.86
CA SER A 12 15.42 -5.53 -7.18
C SER A 12 14.67 -4.51 -6.35
N ARG A 13 15.38 -3.47 -5.93
CA ARG A 13 14.76 -2.33 -5.26
C ARG A 13 13.99 -1.51 -6.29
N LEU A 14 12.77 -1.08 -5.95
CA LEU A 14 11.98 -0.16 -6.76
C LEU A 14 12.65 1.23 -6.81
N ASP A 15 12.66 1.83 -7.98
CA ASP A 15 13.00 3.25 -8.13
C ASP A 15 11.83 4.15 -7.66
N SER A 16 12.03 5.47 -7.64
CA SER A 16 11.01 6.38 -7.08
C SER A 16 9.69 6.38 -7.88
N PRO A 17 9.68 6.48 -9.23
CA PRO A 17 8.45 6.31 -10.02
C PRO A 17 7.75 4.96 -9.80
N GLU A 18 8.50 3.86 -9.75
CA GLU A 18 7.97 2.52 -9.50
C GLU A 18 7.35 2.43 -8.10
N LEU A 19 8.03 2.97 -7.09
CA LEU A 19 7.51 3.01 -5.72
C LEU A 19 6.24 3.86 -5.63
N LEU A 20 6.20 5.04 -6.26
CA LEU A 20 4.99 5.87 -6.27
C LEU A 20 3.83 5.20 -7.00
N THR A 21 4.11 4.52 -8.11
CA THR A 21 3.12 3.72 -8.85
C THR A 21 2.57 2.58 -7.98
N TYR A 22 3.46 1.87 -7.28
CA TYR A 22 3.08 0.81 -6.36
C TYR A 22 2.20 1.35 -5.22
N LEU A 23 2.63 2.44 -4.55
CA LEU A 23 1.88 3.04 -3.46
C LEU A 23 0.52 3.58 -3.92
N HIS A 24 0.45 4.24 -5.07
CA HIS A 24 -0.81 4.70 -5.66
C HIS A 24 -1.77 3.52 -5.88
N THR A 25 -1.26 2.41 -6.41
CA THR A 25 -2.05 1.19 -6.62
C THR A 25 -2.52 0.60 -5.29
N CYS A 26 -1.68 0.56 -4.26
CA CYS A 26 -2.07 0.08 -2.94
C CYS A 26 -3.16 0.93 -2.29
N VAL A 27 -3.11 2.26 -2.44
CA VAL A 27 -4.07 3.18 -1.84
C VAL A 27 -5.39 3.20 -2.60
N THR A 28 -5.35 3.20 -3.93
CA THR A 28 -6.52 3.45 -4.78
C THR A 28 -7.10 2.18 -5.40
N GLY A 29 -6.36 1.07 -5.39
CA GLY A 29 -6.67 -0.15 -6.14
C GLY A 29 -6.54 0.00 -7.67
N LEU A 30 -6.10 1.16 -8.16
CA LEU A 30 -5.97 1.44 -9.59
C LEU A 30 -4.51 1.36 -10.04
N GLY A 31 -4.26 0.50 -11.03
CA GLY A 31 -2.98 0.42 -11.72
C GLY A 31 -2.76 1.64 -12.61
N HIS A 32 -2.11 2.68 -12.06
CA HIS A 32 -1.80 3.92 -12.77
C HIS A 32 -0.33 4.27 -12.57
N SER A 33 0.43 4.43 -13.65
CA SER A 33 1.85 4.78 -13.56
C SER A 33 2.03 6.23 -13.14
N ILE A 34 2.77 6.43 -12.04
CA ILE A 34 3.07 7.75 -11.49
C ILE A 34 4.46 8.17 -11.92
N ARG A 35 4.54 9.36 -12.52
CA ARG A 35 5.82 10.02 -12.81
C ARG A 35 6.18 10.98 -11.68
N LEU A 36 7.48 11.16 -11.49
CA LEU A 36 7.96 12.18 -10.55
C LEU A 36 7.49 13.56 -10.99
N PRO A 37 6.86 14.34 -10.09
CA PRO A 37 6.46 15.70 -10.40
C PRO A 37 7.70 16.57 -10.59
N LYS A 38 7.59 17.56 -11.50
CA LYS A 38 8.69 18.51 -11.77
C LYS A 38 9.04 19.36 -10.55
N ILE A 39 8.05 19.60 -9.67
CA ILE A 39 8.19 20.35 -8.44
C ILE A 39 7.95 19.37 -7.29
N PRO A 40 8.84 19.26 -6.30
CA PRO A 40 8.60 18.45 -5.11
C PRO A 40 7.30 18.85 -4.42
N MET A 41 6.50 17.86 -4.07
CA MET A 41 5.21 18.05 -3.42
C MET A 41 4.96 16.91 -2.43
N TYR A 42 4.00 17.13 -1.54
CA TYR A 42 3.62 16.11 -0.55
C TYR A 42 3.02 14.87 -1.22
N LEU A 43 3.17 13.72 -0.56
CA LEU A 43 2.75 12.42 -1.10
C LEU A 43 1.24 12.33 -1.29
N ASP A 44 0.44 12.92 -0.41
CA ASP A 44 -1.01 12.99 -0.56
C ASP A 44 -1.40 13.64 -1.89
N ALA A 45 -0.72 14.70 -2.29
CA ALA A 45 -0.98 15.36 -3.56
C ALA A 45 -0.59 14.51 -4.80
N VAL A 46 0.22 13.47 -4.62
CA VAL A 46 0.61 12.52 -5.68
C VAL A 46 -0.23 11.24 -5.65
N LEU A 47 -0.58 10.75 -4.47
CA LEU A 47 -1.20 9.44 -4.26
C LEU A 47 -2.73 9.51 -4.14
N ALA A 48 -3.28 10.61 -3.61
CA ALA A 48 -4.72 10.74 -3.33
C ALA A 48 -5.51 11.16 -4.59
N SER A 49 -5.56 10.26 -5.57
CA SER A 49 -6.27 10.50 -6.84
C SER A 49 -7.76 10.08 -6.80
N GLN A 50 -8.22 9.49 -5.71
CA GLN A 50 -9.58 8.99 -5.50
C GLN A 50 -10.16 9.56 -4.22
N ASP A 51 -11.45 9.87 -4.23
CA ASP A 51 -12.16 10.38 -3.06
C ASP A 51 -12.25 9.32 -1.96
N LEU A 52 -11.99 9.72 -0.71
CA LEU A 52 -12.24 8.92 0.48
C LEU A 52 -13.65 9.24 0.99
N SER A 53 -14.58 8.30 0.82
CA SER A 53 -15.93 8.38 1.38
C SER A 53 -15.98 7.60 2.70
N GLY A 54 -16.44 8.24 3.77
CA GLY A 54 -16.60 7.62 5.09
C GLY A 54 -18.03 7.12 5.37
N GLY A 55 -18.38 7.02 6.65
CA GLY A 55 -19.75 6.69 7.10
C GLY A 55 -20.04 5.18 7.13
N PHE A 56 -21.29 4.81 6.85
CA PHE A 56 -21.75 3.42 6.94
C PHE A 56 -21.29 2.54 5.77
N GLN A 57 -20.83 3.14 4.67
CA GLN A 57 -20.31 2.44 3.49
C GLN A 57 -19.00 3.10 3.06
N PRO A 58 -17.89 2.87 3.81
CA PRO A 58 -16.63 3.51 3.51
C PRO A 58 -16.05 3.04 2.18
N ARG A 59 -15.52 3.96 1.39
CA ARG A 59 -14.95 3.70 0.05
C ARG A 59 -13.73 4.56 -0.25
N ILE A 60 -12.86 4.06 -1.13
CA ILE A 60 -11.89 4.85 -1.88
C ILE A 60 -12.29 4.78 -3.35
N GLY A 61 -12.73 5.91 -3.92
CA GLY A 61 -13.42 5.91 -5.22
C GLY A 61 -14.61 4.95 -5.20
N GLU A 62 -14.65 4.02 -6.15
CA GLU A 62 -15.70 3.00 -6.24
C GLU A 62 -15.41 1.73 -5.41
N LEU A 63 -14.25 1.64 -4.76
CA LEU A 63 -13.85 0.47 -3.98
C LEU A 63 -14.36 0.57 -2.54
N HIS A 64 -15.28 -0.32 -2.16
CA HIS A 64 -15.65 -0.51 -0.76
C HIS A 64 -14.47 -1.00 0.06
N MET A 65 -14.28 -0.41 1.24
CA MET A 65 -13.25 -0.85 2.18
C MET A 65 -13.86 -1.38 3.47
N ARG A 66 -13.18 -2.35 4.09
CA ARG A 66 -13.45 -2.77 5.47
C ARG A 66 -12.40 -2.15 6.38
N VAL A 67 -12.83 -1.54 7.46
CA VAL A 67 -11.93 -0.85 8.39
C VAL A 67 -11.55 -1.81 9.52
N ILE A 68 -10.25 -1.94 9.75
CA ILE A 68 -9.70 -2.66 10.90
C ILE A 68 -9.15 -1.61 11.86
N GLY A 69 -9.82 -1.44 13.00
CA GLY A 69 -9.37 -0.54 14.05
C GLY A 69 -8.26 -1.19 14.86
N VAL A 70 -7.04 -0.67 14.77
CA VAL A 70 -5.92 -1.09 15.62
C VAL A 70 -5.97 -0.30 16.92
N THR A 71 -6.28 -0.97 18.04
CA THR A 71 -6.46 -0.33 19.36
C THR A 71 -5.17 -0.16 20.15
N GLY A 72 -4.06 -0.72 19.67
CA GLY A 72 -2.75 -0.64 20.28
C GLY A 72 -1.71 -1.41 19.47
N PHE A 73 -0.43 -1.12 19.74
CA PHE A 73 0.69 -1.81 19.12
C PHE A 73 1.33 -2.78 20.12
N PRO A 74 1.84 -3.94 19.67
CA PRO A 74 2.56 -4.85 20.54
C PRO A 74 3.91 -4.24 20.98
N PRO A 75 4.46 -4.67 22.13
CA PRO A 75 5.75 -4.19 22.63
C PRO A 75 6.95 -4.64 21.78
N GLU A 76 6.77 -5.71 20.98
CA GLU A 76 7.76 -6.27 20.08
C GLU A 76 7.10 -6.61 18.74
N SER A 77 7.89 -6.67 17.66
CA SER A 77 7.41 -7.05 16.33
C SER A 77 8.26 -8.16 15.73
N ALA A 78 7.62 -9.00 14.91
CA ALA A 78 8.26 -10.04 14.14
C ALA A 78 7.78 -9.98 12.67
N PRO A 79 8.58 -10.47 11.71
CA PRO A 79 8.12 -10.63 10.32
C PRO A 79 6.80 -11.41 10.27
N GLU A 80 5.90 -11.02 9.36
CA GLU A 80 4.58 -11.65 9.17
C GLU A 80 3.63 -11.63 10.38
N MET A 81 3.93 -10.89 11.46
CA MET A 81 3.07 -10.80 12.65
C MET A 81 1.61 -10.40 12.34
N LEU A 82 1.40 -9.60 11.29
CA LEU A 82 0.08 -9.19 10.79
C LEU A 82 -0.33 -9.87 9.49
N GLY A 83 0.38 -10.92 9.06
CA GLY A 83 0.14 -11.60 7.78
C GLY A 83 -1.25 -12.22 7.66
N PHE A 84 -1.94 -12.50 8.79
CA PHE A 84 -3.32 -12.97 8.78
C PHE A 84 -4.30 -11.93 8.20
N LEU A 85 -4.00 -10.63 8.31
CA LEU A 85 -4.83 -9.56 7.77
C LEU A 85 -4.99 -9.66 6.25
N ASN A 86 -3.97 -10.19 5.55
CA ASN A 86 -3.99 -10.42 4.11
C ASN A 86 -5.00 -11.50 3.67
N ARG A 87 -5.56 -12.29 4.59
CA ARG A 87 -6.52 -13.36 4.32
C ARG A 87 -7.94 -13.03 4.76
N LEU A 88 -8.18 -11.82 5.28
CA LEU A 88 -9.51 -11.41 5.69
C LEU A 88 -10.42 -11.21 4.45
N PRO A 89 -11.72 -11.56 4.54
CA PRO A 89 -12.65 -11.53 3.42
C PRO A 89 -13.12 -10.12 3.02
#